data_AF-A0A7Y2RBC7-F1
#
_entry.id   AF-A0A7Y2RBC7-F1
#
_cell.length_a   1.000
_cell.length_b   1.000
_cell.length_c   1.000
_cell.angle_alpha   90.00
_cell.angle_beta   90.00
_cell.angle_gamma   90.00
#
_symmetry.space_group_name_H-M   'P 1'
#
loop_
_entity.id
_entity.type
_entity.pdbx_description
1 polymer ?
#
loop_
_entity_poly.entity_id
_entity_poly.type
_entity_poly.pdbx_seq_one_letter_code
_entity_poly.pdbx_strand_id
1 'polypeptide(L)' 'MEIEAPTGEDIKKALIGRAEAFAKAQETTLSTIGLKAVNDSKFFKQVIDGRGFSINTYQKVMDWLDEQEQRAQSEDAA' A
#
# COMPACT_ATOMS: atom_id res chain seq x y z
N MET A 1 5.36 -28.97 5.13
CA MET A 1 5.60 -27.68 4.48
C MET A 1 6.25 -26.80 5.51
N GLU A 2 7.56 -26.59 5.43
CA GLU A 2 8.20 -25.52 6.20
C GLU A 2 7.73 -24.21 5.57
N ILE A 3 6.99 -23.42 6.34
CA ILE A 3 6.60 -22.08 5.91
C ILE A 3 7.78 -21.19 6.33
N GLU A 4 8.66 -20.86 5.38
CA GLU A 4 9.68 -19.85 5.62
C GLU A 4 9.01 -18.53 5.97
N ALA A 5 9.52 -17.86 7.00
CA ALA A 5 9.02 -16.56 7.40
C ALA A 5 9.27 -15.55 6.26
N PRO A 6 8.28 -14.69 5.94
CA PRO A 6 8.44 -13.71 4.87
C PRO A 6 9.62 -12.78 5.17
N THR A 7 10.44 -12.56 4.15
CA THR A 7 11.58 -11.64 4.23
C THR A 7 11.10 -10.19 4.18
N GLY A 8 11.99 -9.25 4.53
CA GLY A 8 11.70 -7.82 4.36
C GLY A 8 11.43 -7.43 2.91
N GLU A 9 11.97 -8.18 1.93
CA GLU A 9 11.68 -7.97 0.52
C GLU A 9 10.26 -8.45 0.14
N ASP A 10 9.82 -9.57 0.72
CA ASP A 10 8.45 -10.08 0.51
C ASP A 10 7.41 -9.09 1.04
N ILE A 11 7.67 -8.48 2.20
CA ILE A 11 6.80 -7.44 2.78
C ILE A 11 6.74 -6.21 1.86
N LYS A 12 7.87 -5.78 1.28
CA LYS A 12 7.90 -4.66 0.33
C LYS A 12 7.11 -4.98 -0.93
N LYS A 13 7.32 -6.18 -1.51
CA LYS A 13 6.61 -6.65 -2.70
C LYS A 13 5.11 -6.73 -2.46
N ALA A 14 4.68 -7.25 -1.31
CA ALA A 14 3.27 -7.32 -0.94
C ALA A 14 2.65 -5.92 -0.79
N LEU A 15 3.34 -4.99 -0.14
CA LEU A 15 2.88 -3.60 0.00
C LEU A 15 2.71 -2.92 -1.35
N ILE A 16 3.72 -3.02 -2.23
CA ILE A 16 3.69 -2.43 -3.57
C ILE A 16 2.56 -3.06 -4.38
N GLY A 17 2.48 -4.39 -4.43
CA GLY A 17 1.47 -5.11 -5.19
C GLY A 17 0.05 -4.76 -4.77
N ARG A 18 -0.19 -4.60 -3.46
CA ARG A 18 -1.50 -4.15 -2.96
C ARG A 18 -1.82 -2.73 -3.40
N ALA A 19 -0.86 -1.81 -3.26
CA ALA A 19 -1.06 -0.42 -3.66
C ALA A 19 -1.27 -0.27 -5.19
N GLU A 20 -0.59 -1.08 -6.00
CA GLU A 20 -0.78 -1.13 -7.46
C GLU A 20 -2.16 -1.67 -7.84
N ALA A 21 -2.63 -2.72 -7.16
CA ALA A 21 -3.97 -3.26 -7.39
C ALA A 21 -5.05 -2.21 -7.08
N PHE A 22 -4.94 -1.52 -5.95
CA PHE A 22 -5.83 -0.41 -5.60
C PHE A 22 -5.73 0.74 -6.60
N ALA A 23 -4.51 1.14 -6.97
CA ALA A 23 -4.28 2.21 -7.95
C ALA A 23 -4.98 1.93 -9.28
N LYS A 24 -4.91 0.68 -9.76
CA LYS A 24 -5.60 0.24 -10.97
C LYS A 24 -7.12 0.24 -10.81
N ALA A 25 -7.64 -0.22 -9.68
CA ALA A 25 -9.08 -0.29 -9.43
C ALA A 25 -9.73 1.10 -9.32
N GLN A 26 -9.01 2.08 -8.78
CA GLN A 26 -9.51 3.43 -8.49
C GLN A 26 -8.97 4.50 -9.45
N GLU A 27 -8.37 4.08 -10.57
CA GLU A 27 -7.76 4.97 -11.58
C GLU A 27 -6.84 6.05 -10.97
N THR A 28 -6.06 5.68 -9.95
CA THR A 28 -5.15 6.58 -9.22
C THR A 28 -3.69 6.16 -9.38
N THR A 29 -2.77 6.90 -8.76
CA THR A 29 -1.33 6.65 -8.86
C THR A 29 -0.72 6.32 -7.50
N LEU A 30 0.38 5.54 -7.50
CA LEU A 30 1.15 5.27 -6.28
C LEU A 30 1.61 6.56 -5.58
N SER A 31 1.97 7.59 -6.35
CA SER A 31 2.33 8.91 -5.80
C SER A 31 1.17 9.55 -5.03
N THR A 32 -0.05 9.44 -5.55
CA THR A 32 -1.26 9.93 -4.88
C THR A 32 -1.57 9.13 -3.61
N ILE A 33 -1.43 7.81 -3.66
CA ILE A 33 -1.62 6.93 -2.49
C ILE A 33 -0.62 7.30 -1.39
N GLY A 34 0.67 7.41 -1.72
CA GLY A 34 1.70 7.78 -0.74
C GLY A 34 1.46 9.16 -0.14
N LEU A 35 1.03 10.12 -0.94
CA LEU A 35 0.64 11.44 -0.47
C LEU A 35 -0.56 11.39 0.49
N LYS A 36 -1.62 10.63 0.16
CA LYS A 36 -2.83 10.57 0.98
C LYS A 36 -2.65 9.75 2.27
N ALA A 37 -1.93 8.63 2.19
CA ALA A 37 -1.78 7.71 3.30
C ALA A 37 -0.73 8.18 4.32
N VAL A 38 0.40 8.74 3.85
CA VAL A 38 1.55 9.08 4.72
C VAL A 38 2.15 10.45 4.46
N ASN A 39 1.48 11.31 3.67
CA ASN A 39 1.96 12.64 3.30
C ASN A 39 3.34 12.62 2.60
N ASP A 40 3.64 11.56 1.83
CA ASP A 40 4.87 11.44 1.04
C ASP A 40 4.57 10.86 -0.35
N SER A 41 4.54 11.73 -1.36
CA SER A 41 4.30 11.35 -2.75
C SER A 41 5.42 10.52 -3.37
N LYS A 42 6.60 10.47 -2.76
CA LYS A 42 7.74 9.67 -3.22
C LYS A 42 7.90 8.37 -2.45
N PHE A 43 7.04 8.10 -1.48
CA PHE A 43 7.13 6.93 -0.62
C PHE A 43 7.30 5.63 -1.42
N PHE A 44 6.35 5.29 -2.30
CA PHE A 44 6.41 4.04 -3.07
C PHE A 44 7.61 3.98 -4.02
N LYS A 45 7.98 5.10 -4.64
CA LYS A 45 9.20 5.17 -5.46
C LYS A 45 10.43 4.80 -4.64
N GLN A 46 10.56 5.34 -3.44
CA GLN A 46 11.68 5.03 -2.56
C GLN A 46 11.68 3.56 -2.12
N VAL A 47 10.50 2.97 -1.85
CA VAL A 47 10.40 1.55 -1.50
C VAL A 47 10.82 0.65 -2.66
N ILE A 48 10.41 0.98 -3.89
CA ILE A 48 10.84 0.31 -5.13
C ILE A 48 12.36 0.43 -5.31
N ASP A 49 12.93 1.61 -5.03
CA ASP A 49 14.37 1.86 -5.06
C ASP A 49 15.14 1.15 -3.91
N GLY A 50 14.44 0.38 -3.07
CA GLY A 50 15.02 -0.46 -2.02
C GLY A 50 15.02 0.18 -0.62
N ARG A 51 14.55 1.42 -0.48
CA ARG A 51 14.46 2.10 0.83
C ARG A 51 13.58 1.30 1.79
N GLY A 52 14.02 1.19 3.03
CA GLY A 52 13.20 0.64 4.11
C GLY A 52 12.11 1.63 4.54
N PHE A 53 11.17 1.11 5.31
CA PHE A 53 10.14 1.90 5.98
C PHE A 53 9.96 1.39 7.41
N SER A 54 9.41 2.23 8.27
CA SER A 54 9.06 1.82 9.63
C SER A 54 7.78 0.97 9.63
N ILE A 55 7.61 0.11 10.64
CA ILE A 55 6.37 -0.64 10.84
C ILE A 55 5.16 0.30 10.97
N ASN A 56 5.34 1.46 11.63
CA ASN A 56 4.27 2.47 11.74
C ASN A 56 3.87 3.04 10.38
N THR A 57 4.83 3.29 9.49
CA THR A 57 4.55 3.75 8.13
C THR A 57 3.81 2.69 7.32
N TYR A 58 4.23 1.42 7.46
CA TYR A 58 3.55 0.30 6.83
C TYR A 58 2.08 0.22 7.28
N GLN A 59 1.84 0.25 8.60
CA GLN A 59 0.49 0.17 9.15
C GLN A 59 -0.41 1.30 8.65
N LYS A 60 0.09 2.55 8.64
CA LYS A 60 -0.66 3.70 8.11
C LYS A 60 -1.08 3.54 6.65
N VAL A 61 -0.21 2.96 5.81
CA VAL A 61 -0.54 2.72 4.40
C VAL A 61 -1.60 1.64 4.28
N MET A 62 -1.49 0.55 5.05
CA MET A 62 -2.46 -0.53 5.03
C MET A 62 -3.83 -0.07 5.55
N ASP A 63 -3.87 0.62 6.68
CA ASP A 63 -5.10 1.19 7.27
C ASP A 63 -5.79 2.12 6.26
N TRP A 64 -5.01 2.98 5.59
CA TRP A 64 -5.57 3.88 4.59
C TRP A 64 -6.15 3.12 3.39
N LEU A 65 -5.46 2.08 2.89
CA LEU A 65 -5.97 1.24 1.80
C LEU A 65 -7.26 0.50 2.21
N ASP A 66 -7.28 -0.10 3.40
CA ASP A 66 -8.46 -0.79 3.96
C ASP A 66 -9.65 0.17 4.06
N GLU A 67 -9.43 1.38 4.57
CA GLU A 67 -10.47 2.41 4.67
C GLU A 67 -11.03 2.83 3.31
N GLN A 68 -10.17 2.98 2.29
CA GLN A 68 -10.64 3.34 0.95
C GLN A 68 -11.40 2.20 0.27
N GLU A 69 -10.93 0.97 0.41
CA GLU A 69 -11.61 -0.21 -0.12
C GLU A 69 -13.00 -0.38 0.52
N GLN A 70 -13.10 -0.16 1.84
CA GLN A 70 -14.38 -0.20 2.55
C GLN A 70 -15.34 0.91 2.10
N ARG A 71 -14.83 2.12 1.83
CA ARG A 71 -15.64 3.22 1.28
C ARG A 71 -16.18 2.90 -0.11
N ALA A 72 -15.32 2.42 -1.01
CA ALA A 72 -15.71 2.02 -2.36
C ALA A 72 -16.80 0.93 -2.34
N GLN A 73 -16.64 -0.10 -1.50
CA GLN A 73 -17.65 -1.16 -1.36
C GLN A 73 -18.99 -0.67 -0.79
N SER A 74 -18.95 0.32 0.10
CA SER A 74 -20.17 0.88 0.71
C SER A 74 -20.95 1.78 -0.27
N GLU A 75 -20.26 2.42 -1.22
CA GLU A 75 -20.87 3.24 -2.27
C GLU A 75 -21.49 2.37 -3.38
N ASP A 76 -20.89 1.22 -3.72
CA ASP A 76 -21.45 0.28 -4.70
C ASP A 76 -22.69 -0.49 -4.20
N ALA A 77 -22.91 -0.52 -2.88
CA ALA A 77 -24.05 -1.21 -2.25
C ALA A 77 -25.27 -0.29 -1.98
N ALA A 78 -25.17 1.00 -2.29
CA ALA A 78 -26.21 2.03 -2.04
C ALA A 78 -26.87 2.50 -3.33
#